data_AF-A0AAY4EKC2-F1
#
_entry.id   AF-A0AAY4EKC2-F1
#
_cell.length_a   1.000
_cell.length_b   1.000
_cell.length_c   1.000
_cell.angle_alpha   90.00
_cell.angle_beta   90.00
_cell.angle_gamma   90.00
#
_symmetry.space_group_name_H-M   'P 1'
#
loop_
_entity.id
_entity.type
_entity.pdbx_description
1 polymer ?
#
loop_
_entity_poly.entity_id
_entity_poly.type
_entity_poly.pdbx_seq_one_letter_code
_entity_poly.pdbx_strand_id
1 'polypeptide(L)'
;LGKSKEISQDIRNSRCLKVPRSSVQTIIRKYKQHGSVQPSYRSGRRWLLSPGDERVLVRNVRINSTAKDLVKMLAEAVLYRHALKDRLHFAHTHRDKDPNFWRHVLCQCFGLGITKP
;
A
#
# COMPACT_ATOMS: atom_id res chain seq x y z
N LEU A 1 42.55 18.51 7.64
CA LEU A 1 41.36 18.58 6.75
C LEU A 1 41.49 17.79 5.43
N GLY A 2 42.47 16.89 5.26
CA GLY A 2 42.70 16.17 3.99
C GLY A 2 42.01 14.81 3.84
N LYS A 3 41.89 14.04 4.93
CA LYS A 3 41.45 12.63 4.90
C LYS A 3 39.99 12.44 4.45
N SER A 4 39.11 13.38 4.76
CA SER A 4 37.68 13.30 4.41
C SER A 4 37.41 13.46 2.91
N LYS A 5 38.27 14.17 2.18
CA LYS A 5 38.16 14.33 0.72
C LYS A 5 38.67 13.09 -0.02
N GLU A 6 39.73 12.46 0.48
CA GLU A 6 40.33 11.24 -0.06
C GLU A 6 39.39 10.03 0.06
N ILE A 7 38.80 9.82 1.24
CA ILE A 7 37.78 8.78 1.47
C ILE A 7 36.56 8.98 0.55
N SER A 8 36.16 10.24 0.32
CA SER A 8 35.05 10.57 -0.59
C SER A 8 35.37 10.25 -2.06
N GLN A 9 36.64 10.36 -2.46
CA GLN A 9 37.10 10.07 -3.82
C GLN A 9 37.27 8.56 -4.04
N ASP A 10 37.72 7.83 -3.02
CA ASP A 10 37.83 6.36 -3.06
C ASP A 10 36.47 5.66 -3.09
N ILE A 11 35.52 6.16 -2.28
CA ILE A 11 34.12 5.72 -2.36
C ILE A 11 33.52 6.04 -3.73
N ARG A 12 33.83 7.21 -4.31
CA ARG A 12 33.37 7.61 -5.65
C ARG A 12 33.91 6.70 -6.76
N ASN A 13 35.13 6.21 -6.61
CA ASN A 13 35.78 5.32 -7.57
C ASN A 13 35.48 3.83 -7.30
N SER A 14 34.83 3.49 -6.18
CA SER A 14 34.42 2.13 -5.79
C SER A 14 35.53 1.07 -5.79
N ARG A 15 36.81 1.46 -5.92
CA ARG A 15 37.92 0.52 -6.09
C ARG A 15 38.24 -0.26 -4.81
N CYS A 16 37.89 0.30 -3.65
CA CYS A 16 38.25 -0.26 -2.34
C CYS A 16 37.22 -1.24 -1.80
N LEU A 17 35.99 -1.22 -2.34
CA LEU A 17 34.89 -2.09 -1.92
C LEU A 17 34.54 -2.96 -3.12
N LYS A 18 34.65 -4.30 -2.99
CA LYS A 18 34.21 -5.28 -4.00
C LYS A 18 32.68 -5.32 -4.12
N VAL A 19 32.06 -4.15 -4.22
CA VAL A 19 30.62 -3.91 -4.16
C VAL A 19 30.29 -2.95 -5.30
N PRO A 20 29.20 -3.18 -6.06
CA PRO A 20 28.81 -2.27 -7.13
C PRO A 20 28.58 -0.84 -6.63
N ARG A 21 28.98 0.15 -7.44
CA ARG A 21 28.77 1.58 -7.15
C ARG A 21 27.32 1.93 -6.83
N SER A 22 26.35 1.29 -7.49
CA SER A 22 24.91 1.48 -7.25
C SER A 22 24.48 1.09 -5.83
N SER A 23 25.02 -0.01 -5.31
CA SER A 23 24.80 -0.46 -3.93
C SER A 23 25.40 0.54 -2.94
N VAL A 24 26.62 1.02 -3.19
CA VAL A 24 27.28 2.04 -2.37
C VAL A 24 26.44 3.32 -2.30
N GLN A 25 25.96 3.81 -3.46
CA GLN A 25 25.10 5.00 -3.53
C GLN A 25 23.77 4.79 -2.79
N THR A 26 23.17 3.60 -2.89
CA THR A 26 21.92 3.27 -2.20
C THR A 26 22.10 3.28 -0.68
N ILE A 27 23.21 2.72 -0.19
CA ILE A 27 23.56 2.73 1.24
C ILE A 27 23.79 4.16 1.74
N ILE A 28 24.55 4.98 1.01
CA ILE A 28 24.80 6.38 1.37
C ILE A 28 23.48 7.17 1.41
N ARG A 29 22.62 7.00 0.41
CA ARG A 29 21.31 7.68 0.36
C ARG A 29 20.45 7.28 1.55
N LYS A 30 20.37 5.98 1.85
CA LYS A 30 19.62 5.45 2.99
C LYS A 30 20.15 6.01 4.32
N TYR A 31 21.47 6.06 4.49
CA TYR A 31 22.09 6.60 5.69
C TYR A 31 21.76 8.08 5.89
N LYS A 32 21.80 8.89 4.82
CA LYS A 32 21.40 10.31 4.89
C LYS A 32 19.92 10.51 5.27
N GLN A 33 19.05 9.58 4.86
CA GLN A 33 17.61 9.68 5.10
C GLN A 33 17.18 9.14 6.46
N HIS A 34 17.76 8.02 6.91
CA HIS A 34 17.29 7.27 8.07
C HIS A 34 18.34 7.09 9.17
N GLY A 35 19.58 7.55 8.97
CA GLY A 35 20.69 7.38 9.92
C GLY A 35 21.13 5.93 10.14
N SER A 36 20.65 4.98 9.32
CA SER A 36 20.87 3.55 9.53
C SER A 36 21.46 2.86 8.30
N VAL A 37 22.47 2.04 8.54
CA VAL A 37 23.10 1.13 7.56
C VAL A 37 22.49 -0.27 7.59
N GLN A 38 21.65 -0.59 8.58
CA GLN A 38 21.02 -1.90 8.71
C GLN A 38 20.03 -2.15 7.57
N PRO A 39 20.02 -3.33 6.93
CA PRO A 39 18.99 -3.69 5.95
C PRO A 39 17.59 -3.50 6.51
N SER A 40 16.65 -3.01 5.69
CA SER A 40 15.26 -2.90 6.13
C SER A 40 14.60 -4.27 6.05
N TYR A 41 13.73 -4.56 7.02
CA TYR A 41 12.89 -5.75 6.96
C TYR A 41 12.02 -5.70 5.70
N ARG A 42 12.02 -6.80 4.92
CA ARG A 42 11.14 -6.95 3.76
C ARG A 42 9.75 -7.27 4.28
N SER A 43 8.92 -6.25 4.46
CA SER A 43 7.49 -6.47 4.69
C SER A 43 6.90 -7.09 3.42
N GLY A 44 6.32 -8.29 3.56
CA GLY A 44 5.62 -8.98 2.48
C GLY A 44 4.29 -8.32 2.13
N ARG A 45 3.46 -9.03 1.35
CA ARG A 45 2.09 -8.59 1.06
C ARG A 45 1.31 -8.44 2.37
N ARG A 46 0.68 -7.29 2.58
CA ARG A 46 -0.18 -7.07 3.75
C ARG A 46 -1.32 -8.09 3.74
N TRP A 47 -1.60 -8.67 4.91
CA TRP A 47 -2.78 -9.50 5.11
C TRP A 47 -4.02 -8.67 4.82
N LEU A 48 -4.88 -9.17 3.91
CA LEU A 48 -6.14 -8.50 3.55
C LEU A 48 -7.17 -8.58 4.69
N LEU A 49 -6.98 -9.55 5.58
CA LEU A 49 -7.90 -9.90 6.65
C LEU A 49 -7.21 -9.80 8.00
N SER A 50 -7.98 -9.38 9.00
CA SER A 50 -7.57 -9.54 10.39
C SER A 50 -7.65 -11.02 10.80
N PRO A 51 -6.85 -11.48 11.76
CA PRO A 51 -6.91 -12.86 12.25
C PRO A 51 -8.31 -13.29 12.73
N GLY A 52 -9.11 -12.34 13.24
CA GLY A 52 -10.50 -12.59 13.64
C GLY A 52 -11.42 -12.85 12.45
N ASP A 53 -11.33 -12.02 11.40
CA ASP A 53 -12.13 -12.18 10.18
C ASP A 53 -11.77 -13.47 9.45
N GLU A 54 -10.49 -13.83 9.43
CA GLU A 54 -10.02 -15.10 8.88
C GLU A 54 -10.66 -16.30 9.59
N ARG A 55 -10.72 -16.30 10.93
CA ARG A 55 -11.39 -17.37 11.70
C ARG A 55 -12.89 -17.46 11.40
N VAL A 56 -13.56 -16.32 11.27
CA VAL A 56 -14.99 -16.28 10.92
C VAL A 56 -15.22 -16.84 9.52
N LEU A 57 -14.37 -16.47 8.55
CA LEU A 57 -14.45 -17.01 7.20
C LEU A 57 -14.18 -18.51 7.16
N VAL A 58 -13.14 -18.99 7.83
CA VAL A 58 -12.82 -20.43 7.88
C VAL A 58 -13.98 -21.21 8.50
N ARG A 59 -14.60 -20.70 9.57
CA ARG A 59 -15.79 -21.32 10.18
C ARG A 59 -16.97 -21.34 9.21
N ASN A 60 -17.21 -20.23 8.52
CA ASN A 60 -18.31 -20.11 7.58
C ASN A 60 -18.10 -20.95 6.31
N VAL A 61 -16.86 -21.09 5.82
CA VAL A 61 -16.49 -21.98 4.71
C VAL A 61 -16.74 -23.43 5.07
N ARG A 62 -16.49 -23.80 6.32
CA ARG A 62 -16.75 -25.17 6.80
C ARG A 62 -18.24 -25.49 6.92
N ILE A 63 -19.08 -24.47 7.12
CA ILE A 63 -20.54 -24.60 7.25
C ILE A 63 -21.23 -24.54 5.88
N ASN A 64 -20.74 -23.72 4.96
CA ASN A 64 -21.31 -23.53 3.64
C ASN A 64 -20.50 -24.31 2.60
N SER A 65 -21.05 -25.41 2.09
CA SER A 65 -20.33 -26.33 1.19
C SER A 65 -20.16 -25.83 -0.25
N THR A 66 -20.87 -24.77 -0.64
CA THR A 66 -20.95 -24.29 -2.02
C THR A 66 -20.09 -23.06 -2.26
N ALA A 67 -19.20 -23.10 -3.25
CA ALA A 67 -18.31 -22.00 -3.62
C ALA A 67 -19.02 -20.66 -3.86
N LYS A 68 -20.25 -20.68 -4.36
CA LYS A 68 -21.10 -19.49 -4.57
C LYS A 68 -21.44 -18.78 -3.26
N ASP A 69 -21.73 -19.55 -2.20
CA ASP A 69 -22.05 -18.99 -0.89
C ASP A 69 -20.80 -18.43 -0.21
N LEU A 70 -19.63 -19.02 -0.47
CA LEU A 70 -18.34 -18.50 -0.01
C LEU A 70 -18.00 -17.14 -0.62
N VAL A 71 -18.20 -16.99 -1.93
CA VAL A 71 -17.95 -15.72 -2.63
C VAL A 71 -18.91 -14.64 -2.12
N LYS A 72 -20.19 -14.97 -1.92
CA LYS A 72 -21.17 -14.05 -1.33
C LYS A 72 -20.78 -13.65 0.10
N MET A 73 -20.40 -14.60 0.94
CA MET A 73 -19.96 -14.32 2.32
C MET A 73 -18.67 -13.51 2.38
N LEU A 74 -17.70 -13.75 1.50
CA LEU A 74 -16.47 -12.95 1.38
C LEU A 74 -16.81 -11.52 0.94
N ALA A 75 -17.71 -11.35 -0.03
CA ALA A 75 -18.17 -10.04 -0.46
C ALA A 75 -18.85 -9.27 0.68
N GLU A 76 -19.74 -9.91 1.44
CA GLU A 76 -20.50 -9.31 2.55
C GLU A 76 -19.66 -9.07 3.83
N ALA A 77 -18.76 -10.00 4.19
CA ALA A 77 -18.01 -9.91 5.44
C ALA A 77 -16.72 -9.08 5.32
N VAL A 78 -16.06 -9.12 4.17
CA VAL A 78 -14.68 -8.60 4.02
C VAL A 78 -14.65 -7.37 3.14
N LEU A 79 -15.16 -7.51 1.91
CA LEU A 79 -15.10 -6.42 0.93
C LEU A 79 -16.09 -5.32 1.31
N TYR A 80 -17.28 -5.68 1.79
CA TYR A 80 -18.27 -4.72 2.26
C TYR A 80 -17.75 -3.94 3.47
N ARG A 81 -17.29 -4.59 4.54
CA ARG A 81 -16.93 -3.87 5.79
C ARG A 81 -15.73 -2.95 5.66
N HIS A 82 -14.68 -3.34 4.92
CA HIS A 82 -13.52 -2.46 4.75
C HIS A 82 -13.76 -1.40 3.67
N ALA A 83 -14.23 -1.78 2.48
CA ALA A 83 -14.40 -0.82 1.40
C ALA A 83 -15.62 0.09 1.59
N LEU A 84 -16.75 -0.37 2.17
CA LEU A 84 -17.82 0.57 2.51
C LEU A 84 -17.41 1.50 3.63
N LYS A 85 -16.66 1.07 4.64
CA LYS A 85 -16.33 1.98 5.76
C LYS A 85 -15.52 3.17 5.28
N ASP A 86 -14.54 2.93 4.40
CA ASP A 86 -13.75 4.00 3.78
C ASP A 86 -14.60 4.87 2.84
N ARG A 87 -15.48 4.26 2.03
CA ARG A 87 -16.40 4.99 1.15
C ARG A 87 -17.46 5.80 1.90
N LEU A 88 -17.99 5.27 2.99
CA LEU A 88 -18.98 5.90 3.85
C LEU A 88 -18.34 7.04 4.64
N HIS A 89 -17.12 6.83 5.14
CA HIS A 89 -16.33 7.88 5.79
C HIS A 89 -16.00 9.00 4.79
N PHE A 90 -15.51 8.68 3.60
CA PHE A 90 -15.30 9.64 2.52
C PHE A 90 -16.59 10.41 2.20
N ALA A 91 -17.72 9.71 2.10
CA ALA A 91 -18.99 10.34 1.80
C ALA A 91 -19.46 11.29 2.91
N HIS A 92 -19.27 10.91 4.17
CA HIS A 92 -19.59 11.73 5.33
C HIS A 92 -18.70 12.97 5.42
N THR A 93 -17.40 12.83 5.19
CA THR A 93 -16.41 13.92 5.23
C THR A 93 -16.59 14.93 4.08
N HIS A 94 -17.31 14.55 3.03
CA HIS A 94 -17.54 15.41 1.86
C HIS A 94 -19.02 15.72 1.61
N ARG A 95 -19.87 15.51 2.62
CA ARG A 95 -21.32 15.73 2.53
C ARG A 95 -21.70 17.16 2.09
N ASP A 96 -20.87 18.13 2.43
CA ASP A 96 -21.04 19.56 2.19
C ASP A 96 -20.47 20.03 0.83
N LYS A 97 -19.90 19.12 0.03
CA LYS A 97 -19.29 19.47 -1.25
C LYS A 97 -20.32 19.75 -2.33
N ASP A 98 -19.94 20.61 -3.26
CA ASP A 98 -20.79 21.07 -4.35
C ASP A 98 -21.10 19.93 -5.35
N PRO A 99 -22.18 20.04 -6.14
CA PRO A 99 -22.57 19.00 -7.09
C PRO A 99 -21.51 18.64 -8.15
N ASN A 100 -20.58 19.55 -8.48
CA ASN A 100 -19.54 19.25 -9.47
C ASN A 100 -18.42 18.37 -8.89
N PHE A 101 -18.11 18.53 -7.60
CA PHE A 101 -17.24 17.61 -6.88
C PHE A 101 -17.76 16.16 -6.97
N TRP A 102 -19.05 15.96 -6.68
CA TRP A 102 -19.65 14.63 -6.72
C TRP A 102 -19.72 14.04 -8.13
N ARG A 103 -19.99 14.86 -9.16
CA ARG A 103 -19.92 14.44 -10.57
C ARG A 103 -18.53 13.92 -10.94
N HIS A 104 -17.47 14.62 -10.50
CA HIS A 104 -16.10 14.18 -10.77
C HIS A 104 -15.77 12.86 -10.07
N VAL A 105 -16.11 12.74 -8.78
CA VAL A 105 -15.89 11.50 -7.99
C VAL A 105 -16.65 10.32 -8.60
N LEU A 106 -17.90 10.49 -9.01
CA LEU A 106 -18.70 9.42 -9.60
C LEU A 106 -18.18 8.99 -10.98
N CYS A 107 -17.77 9.94 -11.83
CA CYS A 107 -17.18 9.65 -13.13
C CYS A 107 -15.83 8.94 -13.01
N GLN A 108 -14.98 9.35 -12.05
CA GLN A 108 -13.63 8.82 -11.91
C GLN A 108 -13.59 7.47 -11.16
N CYS A 109 -14.46 7.25 -10.18
CA CYS A 109 -14.45 6.03 -9.36
C CYS A 109 -15.33 4.90 -9.92
N PHE A 110 -16.41 5.20 -10.65
CA PHE A 110 -17.36 4.19 -11.12
C PHE A 110 -17.44 4.04 -12.64
N GLY A 111 -16.69 4.86 -13.41
CA GLY A 111 -16.70 4.79 -14.87
C GLY A 111 -18.08 5.05 -15.49
N LEU A 112 -19.03 5.58 -14.70
CA LEU A 112 -20.35 5.97 -15.17
C LEU A 112 -20.17 7.30 -15.90
N GLY A 113 -19.85 7.20 -17.19
CA GLY A 113 -19.92 8.32 -18.11
C GLY A 113 -21.37 8.79 -18.19
N ILE A 114 -21.74 9.74 -17.33
CA ILE A 114 -22.97 10.50 -17.49
C ILE A 114 -22.73 11.41 -18.70
N THR A 115 -23.00 10.88 -19.89
CA THR A 115 -23.14 11.66 -21.11
C THR A 115 -24.27 12.65 -20.86
N LYS A 116 -23.94 13.95 -20.90
CA LYS A 116 -24.92 15.03 -20.87
C LYS A 116 -25.93 14.85 -22.02
N PRO A 117 -27.21 15.23 -21.84
CA PRO A 117 -28.17 15.30 -22.94
C PRO A 117 -27.75 16.33 -23.99
#